data_AF-A0A6I9PHK8-F1
#
_entry.id   AF-A0A6I9PHK8-F1
#
_cell.length_a   1.000
_cell.length_b   1.000
_cell.length_c   1.000
_cell.angle_alpha   90.00
_cell.angle_beta   90.00
_cell.angle_gamma   90.00
#
_symmetry.space_group_name_H-M   'P 1'
#
loop_
_entity.id
_entity.type
_entity.pdbx_description
1 polymer ?
#
loop_
_entity_poly.entity_id
_entity_poly.type
_entity_poly.pdbx_seq_one_letter_code
_entity_poly.pdbx_strand_id
1 'polypeptide(L)'
;MVTQMKGDVLALLDSENDGVRTHAIKFTESLIITLSPRTSDSDVPKRQEGDISLDKVPRDHSYIRYSALCEEGKAALEKLLKFMVHPAISSINLTTTLGSLATIARQRPMFMSEVVQAYETLHANLPPTLAKSQVSSVRKNLKLHLVAVLKHPCSLEFQGQISTLLLDLGMAQSEITRSTPAPREQRKRPRHDEYTEGKKVKMGE
;
A
#
# COMPACT_ATOMS: atom_id res chain seq x y z
N MET A 1 0.14 -2.48 28.75
CA MET A 1 0.98 -1.27 28.59
C MET A 1 1.22 -0.92 27.12
N VAL A 2 1.95 -1.73 26.34
CA VAL A 2 2.23 -1.44 24.91
C VAL A 2 0.95 -1.35 24.04
N THR A 3 -0.03 -2.23 24.27
CA THR A 3 -1.33 -2.20 23.58
C THR A 3 -2.14 -0.93 23.86
N GLN A 4 -1.93 -0.31 25.02
CA GLN A 4 -2.58 0.96 25.35
C GLN A 4 -1.89 2.10 24.61
N MET A 5 -0.55 2.14 24.69
CA MET A 5 0.26 3.19 24.07
C MET A 5 0.03 3.31 22.55
N LYS A 6 -0.11 2.20 21.83
CA LYS A 6 -0.42 2.26 20.38
C LYS A 6 -1.77 2.93 20.11
N GLY A 7 -2.77 2.68 20.96
CA GLY A 7 -4.08 3.32 20.88
C GLY A 7 -4.00 4.81 21.17
N ASP A 8 -3.21 5.18 22.19
CA ASP A 8 -2.98 6.56 22.58
C ASP A 8 -2.29 7.35 21.45
N VAL A 9 -1.23 6.80 20.83
CA VAL A 9 -0.54 7.45 19.70
C VAL A 9 -1.44 7.53 18.46
N LEU A 10 -2.27 6.51 18.21
CA LEU A 10 -3.22 6.54 17.10
C LEU A 10 -4.30 7.63 17.30
N ALA A 11 -4.70 7.91 18.55
CA ALA A 11 -5.60 9.01 18.87
C ALA A 11 -4.95 10.40 18.66
N LEU A 12 -3.61 10.49 18.63
CA LEU A 12 -2.90 11.73 18.33
C LEU A 12 -3.00 12.19 16.88
N LEU A 13 -3.63 11.40 15.99
CA LEU A 13 -4.06 11.90 14.67
C LEU A 13 -5.03 13.07 14.80
N ASP A 14 -5.80 13.12 15.89
CA ASP A 14 -6.74 14.21 16.20
C ASP A 14 -6.13 15.29 17.11
N SER A 15 -4.81 15.27 17.31
CA SER A 15 -4.13 16.30 18.11
C SER A 15 -4.27 17.67 17.47
N GLU A 16 -4.43 18.72 18.28
CA GLU A 16 -4.40 20.12 17.81
C GLU A 16 -3.02 20.53 17.24
N ASN A 17 -1.95 19.84 17.63
CA ASN A 17 -0.60 20.16 17.18
C ASN A 17 -0.25 19.47 15.85
N ASP A 18 0.03 20.28 14.82
CA ASP A 18 0.35 19.80 13.47
C ASP A 18 1.59 18.90 13.38
N GLY A 19 2.60 19.18 14.19
CA GLY A 19 3.81 18.37 14.29
C GLY A 19 3.54 17.02 14.95
N VAL A 20 2.69 16.98 15.97
CA VAL A 20 2.26 15.73 16.62
C VAL A 20 1.50 14.86 15.62
N ARG A 21 0.54 15.43 14.87
CA ARG A 21 -0.19 14.72 13.81
C ARG A 21 0.76 14.15 12.76
N THR A 22 1.78 14.91 12.33
CA THR A 22 2.81 14.44 11.39
C THR A 22 3.49 13.15 11.86
N HIS A 23 3.87 13.09 13.14
CA HIS A 23 4.52 11.91 13.71
C HIS A 23 3.53 10.77 13.93
N ALA A 24 2.28 11.07 14.33
CA ALA A 24 1.22 10.08 14.46
C ALA A 24 0.92 9.38 13.12
N ILE A 25 0.97 10.10 11.99
CA ILE A 25 0.85 9.52 10.64
C ILE A 25 1.96 8.48 10.38
N LYS A 26 3.22 8.82 10.68
CA LYS A 26 4.37 7.91 10.47
C LYS A 26 4.34 6.70 11.39
N PHE A 27 3.87 6.89 12.62
CA PHE A 27 3.60 5.77 13.53
C PHE A 27 2.51 4.86 12.95
N THR A 28 1.41 5.45 12.47
CA THR A 28 0.27 4.71 11.89
C THR A 28 0.69 3.91 10.66
N GLU A 29 1.54 4.45 9.79
CA GLU A 29 2.18 3.69 8.69
C GLU A 29 2.90 2.45 9.20
N SER A 30 3.78 2.63 10.20
CA SER A 30 4.59 1.56 10.75
C SER A 30 3.70 0.50 11.42
N LEU A 31 2.63 0.93 12.09
CA LEU A 31 1.64 0.06 12.70
C LEU A 31 0.94 -0.80 11.64
N ILE A 32 0.44 -0.18 10.57
CA ILE A 32 -0.25 -0.90 9.47
C ILE A 32 0.69 -1.93 8.84
N ILE A 33 1.94 -1.55 8.52
CA ILE A 33 2.94 -2.45 7.94
C ILE A 33 3.24 -3.62 8.90
N THR A 34 3.43 -3.34 10.19
CA THR A 34 3.71 -4.38 11.19
C THR A 34 2.54 -5.33 11.36
N LEU A 35 1.31 -4.81 11.37
CA LEU A 35 0.07 -5.54 11.60
C LEU A 35 -0.59 -6.07 10.32
N SER A 36 0.19 -6.22 9.25
CA SER A 36 -0.24 -6.88 8.01
C SER A 36 0.83 -7.84 7.51
N PRO A 37 0.44 -8.96 6.87
CA PRO A 37 1.40 -9.94 6.38
C PRO A 37 2.09 -9.42 5.12
N ARG A 38 3.36 -9.79 4.95
CA ARG A 38 4.04 -9.68 3.65
C ARG A 38 3.48 -10.70 2.67
N THR A 39 3.59 -10.39 1.39
CA THR A 39 3.31 -11.29 0.27
C THR A 39 4.55 -11.44 -0.61
N SER A 40 4.51 -12.33 -1.60
CA SER A 40 5.60 -12.45 -2.59
C SER A 40 5.88 -11.15 -3.33
N ASP A 41 4.89 -10.26 -3.38
CA ASP A 41 4.94 -9.01 -4.13
C ASP A 41 5.25 -7.82 -3.23
N SER A 42 5.47 -8.01 -1.92
CA SER A 42 5.78 -6.92 -1.00
C SER A 42 7.16 -6.32 -1.26
N ASP A 43 7.21 -5.04 -1.65
CA ASP A 43 8.45 -4.27 -1.85
C ASP A 43 9.01 -3.76 -0.51
N VAL A 44 9.68 -4.63 0.26
CA VAL A 44 10.26 -4.29 1.57
C VAL A 44 11.70 -3.76 1.40
N PRO A 45 12.03 -2.56 1.91
CA PRO A 45 13.40 -2.05 1.89
C PRO A 45 14.38 -2.97 2.65
N LYS A 46 15.61 -3.13 2.15
CA LYS A 46 16.65 -3.97 2.77
C LYS A 46 16.83 -3.72 4.27
N ARG A 47 16.81 -2.45 4.70
CA ARG A 47 16.95 -2.06 6.12
C ARG A 47 15.81 -2.54 7.02
N GLN A 48 14.67 -2.93 6.44
CA GLN A 48 13.44 -3.38 7.11
C GLN A 48 13.19 -4.88 6.89
N GLU A 49 14.08 -5.62 6.23
CA GLU A 49 13.89 -7.06 6.00
C GLU A 49 13.77 -7.84 7.32
N GLY A 50 14.56 -7.44 8.33
CA GLY A 50 14.56 -8.00 9.68
C GLY A 50 13.32 -7.67 10.51
N ASP A 51 12.56 -6.64 10.13
CA ASP A 51 11.40 -6.17 10.91
C ASP A 51 10.30 -7.24 10.97
N ILE A 52 9.56 -7.24 12.08
CA ILE A 52 8.43 -8.14 12.29
C ILE A 52 7.23 -7.73 11.41
N SER A 53 6.47 -8.71 10.96
CA SER A 53 5.24 -8.55 10.16
C SER A 53 4.36 -9.77 10.45
N LEU A 54 3.06 -9.71 10.17
CA LEU A 54 2.15 -10.79 10.58
C LEU A 54 2.45 -12.14 9.92
N ASP A 55 3.10 -12.18 8.76
CA ASP A 55 3.56 -13.42 8.12
C ASP A 55 4.53 -14.23 8.99
N LYS A 56 5.20 -13.59 9.95
CA LYS A 56 6.11 -14.23 10.91
C LYS A 56 5.43 -14.61 12.24
N VAL A 57 4.15 -14.27 12.44
CA VAL A 57 3.41 -14.53 13.68
C VAL A 57 2.67 -15.88 13.58
N PRO A 58 2.90 -16.85 14.48
CA PRO A 58 2.18 -18.11 14.48
C PRO A 58 0.67 -17.91 14.64
N ARG A 59 -0.12 -18.68 13.90
CA ARG A 59 -1.60 -18.58 13.94
C ARG A 59 -2.18 -19.19 15.21
N ASP A 60 -1.45 -20.11 15.85
CA ASP A 60 -1.79 -20.87 17.05
C ASP A 60 -1.12 -20.33 18.32
N HIS A 61 -0.67 -19.08 18.30
CA HIS A 61 -0.02 -18.47 19.46
C HIS A 61 -1.01 -18.29 20.62
N SER A 62 -0.63 -18.75 21.82
CA SER A 62 -1.50 -18.79 23.02
C SER A 62 -2.01 -17.41 23.49
N TYR A 63 -1.17 -16.38 23.40
CA TYR A 63 -1.51 -15.01 23.80
C TYR A 63 -1.85 -14.06 22.62
N ILE A 64 -1.05 -14.08 21.56
CA ILE A 64 -1.19 -13.16 20.42
C ILE A 64 -2.21 -13.71 19.43
N ARG A 65 -3.27 -12.95 19.17
CA ARG A 65 -4.31 -13.34 18.20
C ARG A 65 -4.05 -12.71 16.84
N TYR A 66 -3.64 -13.52 15.86
CA TYR A 66 -3.35 -13.09 14.49
C TYR A 66 -4.49 -12.27 13.87
N SER A 67 -5.74 -12.77 13.95
CA SER A 67 -6.89 -12.12 13.36
C SER A 67 -7.17 -10.75 13.99
N ALA A 68 -7.07 -10.65 15.31
CA ALA A 68 -7.26 -9.39 16.03
C ALA A 68 -6.23 -8.33 15.61
N LEU A 69 -4.96 -8.72 15.45
CA LEU A 69 -3.92 -7.81 14.98
C LEU A 69 -4.15 -7.37 13.52
N CYS A 70 -4.57 -8.30 12.66
CA CYS A 70 -4.85 -7.97 11.26
C CYS A 70 -6.00 -6.97 11.14
N GLU A 71 -7.10 -7.17 11.88
CA GLU A 71 -8.22 -6.22 11.91
C GLU A 71 -7.81 -4.86 12.48
N GLU A 72 -6.93 -4.84 13.47
CA GLU A 72 -6.38 -3.60 13.99
C GLU A 72 -5.55 -2.83 12.94
N GLY A 73 -4.73 -3.53 12.16
CA GLY A 73 -3.98 -2.93 11.05
C GLY A 73 -4.91 -2.32 10.00
N LYS A 74 -6.01 -3.00 9.66
CA LYS A 74 -7.03 -2.47 8.73
C LYS A 74 -7.74 -1.24 9.31
N ALA A 75 -8.14 -1.29 10.58
CA ALA A 75 -8.78 -0.15 11.24
C ALA A 75 -7.85 1.08 11.31
N ALA A 76 -6.54 0.87 11.48
CA ALA A 76 -5.55 1.94 11.42
C ALA A 76 -5.45 2.55 10.00
N LEU A 77 -5.49 1.73 8.95
CA LEU A 77 -5.55 2.21 7.57
C LEU A 77 -6.81 3.03 7.31
N GLU A 78 -7.99 2.56 7.75
CA GLU A 78 -9.25 3.30 7.61
C GLU A 78 -9.19 4.67 8.29
N LYS A 79 -8.60 4.76 9.49
CA LYS A 79 -8.38 6.04 10.17
C LYS A 79 -7.49 6.97 9.35
N LEU A 80 -6.40 6.46 8.78
CA LEU A 80 -5.50 7.26 7.96
C LEU A 80 -6.16 7.74 6.67
N LEU A 81 -6.97 6.90 6.03
CA LEU A 81 -7.76 7.26 4.84
C LEU A 81 -8.78 8.36 5.16
N LYS A 82 -9.52 8.23 6.28
CA LYS A 82 -10.45 9.26 6.76
C LYS A 82 -9.75 10.57 7.11
N PHE A 83 -8.56 10.49 7.72
CA PHE A 83 -7.75 11.65 8.07
C PHE A 83 -7.35 12.45 6.81
N MET A 84 -6.97 11.77 5.73
CA MET A 84 -6.53 12.41 4.49
C MET A 84 -7.60 13.31 3.84
N VAL A 85 -8.87 12.94 3.96
CA VAL A 85 -10.00 13.68 3.39
C VAL A 85 -10.61 14.70 4.35
N HIS A 86 -10.01 14.90 5.53
CA HIS A 86 -10.50 15.87 6.50
C HIS A 86 -10.38 17.32 5.94
N PRO A 87 -11.44 18.14 5.97
CA PRO A 87 -11.47 19.44 5.30
C PRO A 87 -10.48 20.47 5.88
N ALA A 88 -10.05 20.28 7.12
CA ALA A 88 -9.09 21.15 7.81
C ALA A 88 -7.67 20.54 7.89
N ILE A 89 -7.37 19.48 7.13
CA ILE A 89 -6.02 18.91 7.12
C ILE A 89 -5.00 19.93 6.60
N SER A 90 -3.84 20.01 7.27
CA SER A 90 -2.76 20.89 6.81
C SER A 90 -2.06 20.32 5.57
N SER A 91 -1.42 21.20 4.79
CA SER A 91 -0.62 20.77 3.64
C SER A 91 0.52 19.81 4.02
N ILE A 92 1.11 19.96 5.20
CA ILE A 92 2.22 19.10 5.66
C ILE A 92 1.69 17.72 6.03
N ASN A 93 0.62 17.65 6.82
CA ASN A 93 0.00 16.38 7.18
C ASN A 93 -0.57 15.66 5.95
N LEU A 94 -1.16 16.38 4.99
CA LEU A 94 -1.67 15.79 3.75
C LEU A 94 -0.55 15.18 2.91
N THR A 95 0.54 15.91 2.68
CA THR A 95 1.70 15.39 1.92
C THR A 95 2.40 14.24 2.64
N THR A 96 2.48 14.28 3.98
CA THR A 96 3.00 13.18 4.80
C THR A 96 2.11 11.93 4.67
N THR A 97 0.79 12.12 4.68
CA THR A 97 -0.19 11.03 4.51
C THR A 97 -0.08 10.41 3.12
N LEU A 98 0.05 11.22 2.06
CA LEU A 98 0.28 10.74 0.70
C LEU A 98 1.50 9.81 0.63
N GLY A 99 2.65 10.26 1.14
CA GLY A 99 3.86 9.42 1.15
C GLY A 99 3.73 8.17 1.99
N SER A 100 2.92 8.24 3.05
CA SER A 100 2.69 7.10 3.93
C SER A 100 1.83 6.02 3.27
N LEU A 101 0.74 6.42 2.62
CA LEU A 101 -0.10 5.52 1.83
C LEU A 101 0.67 4.89 0.67
N ALA A 102 1.56 5.63 0.00
CA ALA A 102 2.41 5.09 -1.06
C ALA A 102 3.37 4.00 -0.53
N THR A 103 3.87 4.19 0.69
CA THR A 103 4.75 3.23 1.35
C THR A 103 3.96 1.99 1.73
N ILE A 104 2.77 2.15 2.32
CA ILE A 104 1.86 1.05 2.65
C ILE A 104 1.52 0.25 1.40
N ALA A 105 1.05 0.87 0.33
CA ALA A 105 0.62 0.17 -0.89
C ALA A 105 1.74 -0.68 -1.52
N ARG A 106 2.98 -0.18 -1.54
CA ARG A 106 4.11 -0.93 -2.10
C ARG A 106 4.59 -2.06 -1.18
N GLN A 107 4.64 -1.82 0.12
CA GLN A 107 5.04 -2.86 1.08
C GLN A 107 3.94 -3.89 1.32
N ARG A 108 2.67 -3.51 1.14
CA ARG A 108 1.46 -4.28 1.43
C ARG A 108 0.48 -4.13 0.26
N PRO A 109 0.73 -4.84 -0.87
CA PRO A 109 -0.04 -4.67 -2.11
C PRO A 109 -1.52 -5.01 -2.00
N MET A 110 -1.95 -5.71 -0.95
CA MET A 110 -3.37 -5.97 -0.67
C MET A 110 -4.15 -4.70 -0.31
N PHE A 111 -3.48 -3.60 0.02
CA PHE A 111 -4.10 -2.28 0.25
C PHE A 111 -3.99 -1.34 -0.96
N MET A 112 -3.52 -1.84 -2.12
CA MET A 112 -3.27 -1.02 -3.30
C MET A 112 -4.56 -0.34 -3.80
N SER A 113 -5.66 -1.10 -3.86
CA SER A 113 -6.95 -0.60 -4.34
C SER A 113 -7.44 0.59 -3.52
N GLU A 114 -7.42 0.45 -2.19
CA GLU A 114 -7.85 1.48 -1.25
C GLU A 114 -6.98 2.74 -1.38
N VAL A 115 -5.67 2.59 -1.55
CA VAL A 115 -4.74 3.72 -1.72
C VAL A 115 -4.97 4.44 -3.05
N VAL A 116 -5.15 3.71 -4.15
CA VAL A 116 -5.44 4.32 -5.46
C VAL A 116 -6.77 5.08 -5.42
N GLN A 117 -7.80 4.49 -4.83
CA GLN A 117 -9.11 5.15 -4.65
C GLN A 117 -9.01 6.41 -3.78
N ALA A 118 -8.17 6.37 -2.74
CA ALA A 118 -7.92 7.53 -1.88
C ALA A 118 -7.28 8.69 -2.67
N TYR A 119 -6.30 8.38 -3.51
CA TYR A 119 -5.64 9.36 -4.38
C TYR A 119 -6.58 9.97 -5.40
N GLU A 120 -7.46 9.16 -6.00
CA GLU A 120 -8.52 9.64 -6.89
C GLU A 120 -9.47 10.59 -6.17
N THR A 121 -9.94 10.19 -4.99
CA THR A 121 -10.85 11.00 -4.16
C THR A 121 -10.22 12.35 -3.79
N LEU A 122 -8.94 12.35 -3.39
CA LEU A 122 -8.21 13.57 -3.06
C LEU A 122 -8.03 14.47 -4.28
N HIS A 123 -7.72 13.90 -5.44
CA HIS A 123 -7.54 14.68 -6.68
C HIS A 123 -8.82 15.44 -7.05
N ALA A 124 -9.97 14.78 -6.91
CA ALA A 124 -11.28 15.38 -7.16
C ALA A 124 -11.71 16.38 -6.08
N ASN A 125 -11.31 16.15 -4.82
CA ASN A 125 -11.82 16.89 -3.66
C ASN A 125 -10.69 17.46 -2.78
N LEU A 126 -9.82 18.29 -3.37
CA LEU A 126 -8.78 18.97 -2.59
C LEU A 126 -9.42 19.91 -1.54
N PRO A 127 -8.92 19.93 -0.29
CA PRO A 127 -9.47 20.80 0.74
C PRO A 127 -9.44 22.28 0.34
N PRO A 128 -10.57 23.01 0.42
CA PRO A 128 -10.66 24.41 0.00
C PRO A 128 -9.88 25.36 0.92
N THR A 129 -9.45 24.87 2.08
CA THR A 129 -8.63 25.57 3.08
C THR A 129 -7.17 25.75 2.63
N LEU A 130 -6.75 25.05 1.57
CA LEU A 130 -5.37 25.11 1.06
C LEU A 130 -5.17 26.33 0.16
N ALA A 131 -4.13 27.11 0.44
CA ALA A 131 -3.68 28.18 -0.44
C ALA A 131 -3.20 27.63 -1.80
N LYS A 132 -3.20 28.47 -2.85
CA LYS A 132 -2.78 28.08 -4.20
C LYS A 132 -1.38 27.44 -4.25
N SER A 133 -0.44 27.95 -3.45
CA SER A 133 0.92 27.38 -3.33
C SER A 133 0.90 25.98 -2.68
N GLN A 134 0.05 25.76 -1.68
CA GLN A 134 -0.14 24.47 -1.03
C GLN A 134 -0.81 23.47 -1.97
N VAL A 135 -1.83 23.87 -2.73
CA VAL A 135 -2.47 23.04 -3.76
C VAL A 135 -1.44 22.55 -4.77
N SER A 136 -0.57 23.44 -5.28
CA SER A 136 0.51 23.06 -6.19
C SER A 136 1.49 22.06 -5.56
N SER A 137 1.85 22.26 -4.28
CA SER A 137 2.71 21.34 -3.53
C SER A 137 2.07 19.95 -3.37
N VAL A 138 0.79 19.90 -3.01
CA VAL A 138 0.02 18.65 -2.86
C VAL A 138 -0.06 17.92 -4.19
N ARG A 139 -0.41 18.59 -5.29
CA ARG A 139 -0.45 17.99 -6.63
C ARG A 139 0.91 17.43 -7.06
N LYS A 140 2.00 18.16 -6.78
CA LYS A 140 3.37 17.68 -7.06
C LYS A 140 3.69 16.40 -6.27
N ASN A 141 3.35 16.36 -4.99
CA ASN A 141 3.56 15.17 -4.14
C ASN A 141 2.65 14.00 -4.55
N LEU A 142 1.39 14.27 -4.89
CA LEU A 142 0.47 13.26 -5.39
C LEU A 142 1.02 12.61 -6.66
N LYS A 143 1.50 13.41 -7.62
CA LYS A 143 2.16 12.89 -8.83
C LYS A 143 3.38 12.03 -8.49
N LEU A 144 4.25 12.51 -7.60
CA LEU A 144 5.43 11.78 -7.16
C LEU A 144 5.07 10.39 -6.59
N HIS A 145 4.06 10.33 -5.72
CA HIS A 145 3.65 9.10 -5.06
C HIS A 145 2.87 8.16 -5.98
N LEU A 146 2.04 8.68 -6.89
CA LEU A 146 1.43 7.88 -7.96
C LEU A 146 2.48 7.21 -8.85
N VAL A 147 3.56 7.92 -9.22
CA VAL A 147 4.66 7.30 -9.99
C VAL A 147 5.37 6.22 -9.19
N ALA A 148 5.58 6.43 -7.88
CA ALA A 148 6.18 5.40 -7.03
C ALA A 148 5.31 4.15 -6.96
N VAL A 149 3.99 4.32 -6.82
CA VAL A 149 3.00 3.24 -6.82
C VAL A 149 2.94 2.55 -8.19
N LEU A 150 2.93 3.30 -9.30
CA LEU A 150 2.87 2.75 -10.66
C LEU A 150 4.00 1.77 -10.95
N LYS A 151 5.20 2.02 -10.44
CA LYS A 151 6.36 1.14 -10.65
C LYS A 151 6.22 -0.25 -10.01
N HIS A 152 5.26 -0.44 -9.12
CA HIS A 152 5.03 -1.70 -8.43
C HIS A 152 4.31 -2.71 -9.35
N PRO A 153 4.69 -4.00 -9.43
CA PRO A 153 4.05 -4.97 -10.33
C PRO A 153 2.53 -5.12 -10.13
N CYS A 154 2.03 -5.08 -8.89
CA CYS A 154 0.59 -5.14 -8.61
C CYS A 154 -0.18 -3.87 -9.03
N SER A 155 0.49 -2.80 -9.46
CA SER A 155 -0.18 -1.60 -9.96
C SER A 155 -0.87 -1.83 -11.31
N LEU A 156 -0.49 -2.89 -12.04
CA LEU A 156 -1.00 -3.18 -13.38
C LEU A 156 -2.52 -3.35 -13.43
N GLU A 157 -3.13 -3.88 -12.36
CA GLU A 157 -4.58 -3.99 -12.22
C GLU A 157 -5.27 -2.61 -12.17
N PHE A 158 -4.56 -1.60 -11.65
CA PHE A 158 -5.03 -0.22 -11.48
C PHE A 158 -4.39 0.75 -12.48
N GLN A 159 -3.67 0.24 -13.49
CA GLN A 159 -2.86 1.06 -14.40
C GLN A 159 -3.69 2.14 -15.09
N GLY A 160 -4.92 1.83 -15.52
CA GLY A 160 -5.82 2.79 -16.16
C GLY A 160 -6.12 3.98 -15.26
N GLN A 161 -6.55 3.71 -14.02
CA GLN A 161 -6.85 4.76 -13.03
C GLN A 161 -5.62 5.61 -12.70
N ILE A 162 -4.48 4.97 -12.41
CA ILE A 162 -3.23 5.67 -12.09
C ILE A 162 -2.76 6.52 -13.27
N SER A 163 -2.85 6.01 -14.50
CA SER A 163 -2.43 6.72 -15.71
C SER A 163 -3.28 7.96 -15.95
N THR A 164 -4.61 7.86 -15.81
CA THR A 164 -5.53 9.01 -15.92
C THR A 164 -5.15 10.10 -14.92
N LEU A 165 -4.99 9.75 -13.64
CA LEU A 165 -4.59 10.72 -12.61
C LEU A 165 -3.24 11.38 -12.91
N LEU A 166 -2.26 10.63 -13.43
CA LEU A 166 -0.96 11.16 -13.80
C LEU A 166 -1.04 12.13 -14.99
N LEU A 167 -1.88 11.84 -15.99
CA LEU A 167 -2.14 12.73 -17.11
C LEU A 167 -2.80 14.04 -16.64
N ASP A 168 -3.80 13.96 -15.75
CA ASP A 168 -4.47 15.13 -15.16
C ASP A 168 -3.50 15.99 -14.31
N LEU A 169 -2.47 15.37 -13.74
CA LEU A 169 -1.37 16.04 -13.02
C LEU A 169 -0.23 16.51 -13.95
N GLY A 170 -0.43 16.44 -15.27
CA GLY A 170 0.48 16.94 -16.31
C GLY A 170 1.72 16.09 -16.54
N MET A 171 1.66 14.78 -16.30
CA MET A 171 2.70 13.84 -16.70
C MET A 171 2.52 13.43 -18.17
N ALA A 172 3.60 13.34 -18.95
CA ALA A 172 3.50 12.91 -20.34
C ALA A 172 3.31 11.38 -20.45
N GLN A 173 2.51 10.94 -21.43
CA GLN A 173 2.21 9.52 -21.66
C GLN A 173 3.48 8.66 -21.83
N SER A 174 4.53 9.20 -22.45
CA SER A 174 5.81 8.52 -22.63
C SER A 174 6.53 8.25 -21.30
N GLU A 175 6.39 9.15 -20.30
CA GLU A 175 6.97 8.97 -18.97
C GLU A 175 6.19 7.95 -18.14
N ILE A 176 4.86 7.95 -18.28
CA ILE A 176 3.97 6.95 -17.66
C ILE A 176 4.35 5.56 -18.18
N THR A 177 4.44 5.42 -19.50
CA THR A 177 4.82 4.17 -20.16
C THR A 177 6.20 3.68 -19.69
N ARG A 178 7.18 4.58 -19.59
CA ARG A 178 8.53 4.26 -19.08
C ARG A 178 8.55 3.81 -17.62
N SER A 179 7.60 4.29 -16.81
CA SER A 179 7.50 3.96 -15.38
C SER A 179 6.64 2.71 -15.12
N THR A 180 5.89 2.24 -16.13
CA THR A 180 4.99 1.11 -16.02
C THR A 180 5.81 -0.19 -16.07
N PRO A 181 5.64 -1.11 -15.10
CA PRO A 181 6.34 -2.40 -15.11
C PRO A 181 5.88 -3.26 -16.29
N ALA A 182 6.73 -4.17 -16.74
CA ALA A 182 6.34 -5.15 -17.74
C ALA A 182 5.22 -6.07 -17.20
N PRO A 183 4.21 -6.42 -18.01
CA PRO A 183 3.23 -7.44 -17.63
C PRO A 183 3.94 -8.73 -17.24
N ARG A 184 3.56 -9.32 -16.10
CA ARG A 184 4.09 -10.62 -15.71
C ARG A 184 3.68 -11.65 -16.76
N GLU A 185 4.64 -12.32 -17.39
CA GLU A 185 4.35 -13.54 -18.14
C GLU A 185 3.66 -14.52 -17.19
N GLN A 186 2.44 -14.95 -17.52
CA GLN A 186 1.80 -16.04 -16.81
C GLN A 186 2.75 -17.22 -16.90
N ARG A 187 3.39 -17.60 -15.78
CA ARG A 187 4.18 -18.83 -15.69
C ARG A 187 3.33 -19.94 -16.28
N LYS A 188 3.71 -20.44 -17.46
CA LYS A 188 3.08 -21.59 -18.10
C LYS A 188 2.97 -22.66 -17.03
N ARG A 189 1.73 -23.12 -16.78
CA ARG A 189 1.47 -24.28 -15.91
C ARG A 189 2.50 -25.35 -16.27
N PRO A 190 3.23 -25.95 -15.30
CA PRO A 190 4.08 -27.07 -15.64
C PRO A 190 3.21 -28.11 -16.32
N ARG A 191 3.57 -28.46 -17.56
CA ARG A 191 2.94 -29.58 -18.27
C ARG A 191 3.09 -30.78 -17.35
N HIS A 192 1.95 -31.39 -17.01
CA HIS A 192 1.93 -32.69 -16.39
C HIS A 192 2.57 -33.64 -17.40
N ASP A 193 3.80 -34.10 -17.12
CA ASP A 193 4.36 -35.23 -17.87
C ASP A 193 3.48 -36.45 -17.55
N GLU A 194 2.64 -36.84 -18.51
CA GLU A 194 1.99 -38.14 -18.51
C GLU A 194 3.09 -39.20 -18.65
N TYR A 195 3.37 -39.88 -17.54
CA TYR A 195 4.10 -41.13 -17.50
C TYR A 195 3.50 -42.10 -18.53
N THR A 196 4.22 -42.34 -19.63
CA THR A 196 3.95 -43.44 -20.55
C THR A 196 4.95 -44.56 -20.27
N GLU A 197 4.63 -45.42 -19.29
CA GLU A 197 5.25 -46.73 -19.15
C GLU A 197 4.18 -47.83 -19.25
N GLY A 198 4.34 -48.68 -20.25
CA GLY A 198 3.45 -49.82 -20.48
C GLY A 198 3.78 -50.55 -21.79
N LYS A 199 5.02 -51.01 -21.94
CA LYS A 199 5.40 -51.96 -23.00
C LYS A 199 4.58 -53.25 -22.82
N LYS A 200 3.78 -53.59 -23.84
CA LYS A 200 3.10 -54.88 -23.98
C LYS A 200 4.12 -56.02 -23.98
N VAL A 201 4.01 -56.92 -23.00
CA VAL A 201 4.63 -58.25 -23.06
C VAL A 201 3.78 -59.11 -23.98
N LYS A 202 4.36 -59.55 -25.10
CA LYS A 202 3.78 -60.62 -25.93
C LYS A 202 4.14 -61.96 -25.30
N MET A 203 3.13 -62.74 -24.91
CA MET A 203 3.24 -64.19 -24.76
C MET A 203 3.45 -64.82 -26.15
N GLY A 204 4.32 -65.83 -26.21
CA GLY A 204 4.52 -66.69 -27.36
C GLY A 204 5.05 -68.03 -26.88
N GLU A 205 4.13 -69.01 -26.92
CA GLU A 205 4.23 -70.48 -27.04
C GLU A 205 5.53 -71.20 -26.66
#